data_AF-A0A9D2T218-F1
#
_entry.id   AF-A0A9D2T218-F1
#
_cell.length_a   1.000
_cell.length_b   1.000
_cell.length_c   1.000
_cell.angle_alpha   90.00
_cell.angle_beta   90.00
_cell.angle_gamma   90.00
#
_symmetry.space_group_name_H-M   'P 1'
#
loop_
_entity.id
_entity.type
_entity.pdbx_description
1 polymer ?
#
loop_
_entity_poly.entity_id
_entity_poly.type
_entity_poly.pdbx_seq_one_letter_code
_entity_poly.pdbx_strand_id
1 'polypeptide(L)' 'MSVPSVFVAKERLKNLLISDRMQCTPDAADRLEKDLYLTVSKYMEITPEHFDIRISRSDIHIKYTGENK' A
#
# COMPACT_ATOMS: atom_id res chain seq x y z
N MET A 1 -26.81 0.78 10.54
CA MET A 1 -26.28 2.04 9.97
C MET A 1 -26.11 1.84 8.48
N SER A 2 -26.74 2.66 7.63
CA SER A 2 -26.51 2.60 6.18
C SER A 2 -25.15 3.25 5.88
N VAL A 3 -24.22 2.49 5.31
CA VAL A 3 -23.00 3.08 4.73
C VAL A 3 -23.43 4.02 3.59
N PRO A 4 -22.92 5.26 3.55
CA PRO A 4 -23.26 6.20 2.48
C PRO A 4 -22.92 5.59 1.11
N SER A 5 -23.84 5.65 0.16
CA SER A 5 -23.65 5.10 -1.19
C SER A 5 -22.39 5.63 -1.89
N VAL A 6 -22.05 6.89 -1.64
CA VAL A 6 -20.83 7.55 -2.12
C VAL A 6 -19.56 6.87 -1.62
N PHE A 7 -19.53 6.47 -0.35
CA PHE A 7 -18.39 5.78 0.24
C PHE A 7 -18.16 4.42 -0.43
N VAL A 8 -19.25 3.66 -0.61
CA VAL A 8 -19.20 2.34 -1.28
C VAL A 8 -18.74 2.48 -2.73
N ALA A 9 -19.25 3.46 -3.46
CA ALA A 9 -18.85 3.71 -4.85
C ALA A 9 -17.37 4.10 -4.97
N LYS A 10 -16.87 4.94 -4.06
CA LYS A 10 -15.47 5.36 -4.01
C LYS A 10 -14.52 4.19 -3.78
N GLU A 11 -14.80 3.33 -2.80
CA GLU A 11 -13.96 2.18 -2.49
C GLU A 11 -13.93 1.16 -3.63
N ARG A 12 -15.07 0.91 -4.29
CA ARG A 12 -15.12 0.01 -5.45
C ARG A 12 -14.28 0.55 -6.62
N LEU A 13 -14.35 1.84 -6.89
CA LEU A 13 -13.55 2.47 -7.95
C LEU A 13 -12.05 2.39 -7.63
N LYS A 14 -11.66 2.66 -6.38
CA LYS A 14 -10.27 2.52 -5.94
C LYS A 14 -9.74 1.11 -6.18
N ASN A 15 -10.47 0.09 -5.75
CA ASN A 15 -10.06 -1.31 -5.89
C ASN A 15 -9.96 -1.73 -7.37
N LEU A 16 -10.91 -1.29 -8.20
CA LEU A 16 -10.90 -1.55 -9.63
C LEU A 16 -9.67 -0.92 -10.31
N LEU A 17 -9.34 0.33 -9.96
CA LEU A 17 -8.17 1.02 -10.51
C LEU A 17 -6.85 0.39 -10.07
N ILE A 18 -6.74 -0.03 -8.81
CA ILE A 18 -5.55 -0.74 -8.31
C ILE A 18 -5.38 -2.03 -9.09
N SER A 19 -6.46 -2.80 -9.24
CA SER A 19 -6.40 -4.08 -9.93
C SER A 19 -6.02 -3.95 -11.41
N ASP A 20 -6.60 -2.97 -12.10
CA ASP A 20 -6.30 -2.68 -13.50
C ASP A 20 -4.85 -2.22 -13.72
N ARG A 21 -4.35 -1.30 -12.88
CA ARG A 21 -3.02 -0.71 -13.05
C ARG A 21 -1.87 -1.61 -12.62
N MET A 22 -2.07 -2.36 -11.53
CA MET A 22 -1.07 -3.27 -10.98
C MET A 22 -1.16 -4.69 -11.54
N GLN A 23 -2.25 -5.00 -12.28
CA GLN A 23 -2.56 -6.35 -12.77
C GLN A 23 -2.55 -7.41 -11.65
N CYS A 24 -2.94 -7.02 -10.43
CA CYS A 24 -3.02 -7.90 -9.28
C CYS A 24 -4.35 -7.72 -8.53
N THR A 25 -4.68 -8.60 -7.59
CA THR A 25 -5.84 -8.40 -6.72
C THR A 25 -5.50 -7.37 -5.63
N PRO A 26 -6.49 -6.60 -5.13
CA PRO A 26 -6.24 -5.66 -4.02
C PRO A 26 -5.61 -6.34 -2.80
N ASP A 27 -6.08 -7.55 -2.44
CA ASP A 27 -5.52 -8.36 -1.36
C ASP A 27 -4.06 -8.78 -1.61
N ALA A 28 -3.66 -9.00 -2.85
CA ALA A 28 -2.26 -9.28 -3.17
C ALA A 28 -1.37 -8.05 -2.98
N ALA A 29 -1.85 -6.85 -3.30
CA ALA A 29 -1.13 -5.60 -3.07
C ALA A 29 -0.94 -5.33 -1.56
N ASP A 30 -1.99 -5.53 -0.77
CA ASP A 30 -1.94 -5.35 0.70
C ASP A 30 -0.98 -6.35 1.36
N ARG A 31 -0.97 -7.61 0.89
CA ARG A 31 -0.01 -8.62 1.35
C ARG A 31 1.42 -8.27 1.00
N LEU A 32 1.66 -7.78 -0.22
CA LEU A 32 2.98 -7.36 -0.66
C LEU A 32 3.52 -6.21 0.22
N GLU A 33 2.71 -5.21 0.51
CA GLU A 33 3.09 -4.11 1.40
C GLU A 33 3.50 -4.62 2.80
N LYS A 34 2.71 -5.53 3.37
CA LYS A 34 3.00 -6.15 4.67
C LYS A 34 4.28 -6.99 4.64
N ASP A 35 4.48 -7.79 3.61
CA ASP A 35 5.66 -8.65 3.48
C ASP A 35 6.94 -7.82 3.32
N LEU A 36 6.88 -6.71 2.58
CA LEU A 36 7.98 -5.75 2.47
C LEU A 36 8.32 -5.12 3.82
N TYR A 37 7.32 -4.63 4.57
CA TYR A 37 7.52 -4.11 5.92
C TYR A 37 8.20 -5.14 6.84
N LEU A 38 7.64 -6.34 6.93
CA LEU A 38 8.16 -7.41 7.78
C LEU A 38 9.56 -7.89 7.37
N THR A 39 9.90 -7.78 6.09
CA THR A 39 11.22 -8.15 5.61
C THR A 39 12.26 -7.11 5.98
N VAL A 40 11.96 -5.82 5.79
CA VAL A 40 12.86 -4.73 6.18
C VAL A 40 13.02 -4.68 7.70
N SER A 41 11.95 -4.92 8.46
CA SER A 41 11.99 -4.90 9.93
C SER A 41 12.89 -5.98 10.54
N LYS A 42 13.28 -7.00 9.78
CA LYS A 42 14.27 -8.01 10.24
C LYS A 42 15.68 -7.44 10.30
N TYR A 43 15.98 -6.42 9.52
CA TYR A 43 17.32 -5.85 9.36
C TYR A 43 17.43 -4.43 9.91
N MET A 44 16.30 -3.74 10.10
CA MET A 44 16.24 -2.36 10.56
C MET A 44 15.11 -2.16 11.57
N GLU A 45 15.35 -1.34 12.58
CA GLU A 45 14.30 -0.90 13.50
C GLU A 45 13.47 0.20 12.83
N ILE A 46 12.28 -0.17 12.37
CA ILE A 46 11.33 0.71 11.69
C ILE A 46 9.99 0.65 12.39
N THR A 47 9.27 1.78 12.42
CA THR A 47 7.90 1.83 12.93
C THR A 47 6.92 2.01 11.76
N PRO A 48 5.67 1.52 11.89
CA PRO A 48 4.67 1.66 10.83
C PRO A 48 4.41 3.11 10.41
N GLU A 49 4.53 4.07 11.34
CA GLU A 49 4.30 5.49 11.09
C GLU A 49 5.38 6.12 10.21
N HIS A 50 6.57 5.52 10.19
CA HIS A 50 7.74 6.00 9.47
C HIS A 50 8.13 5.07 8.33
N PHE A 51 7.20 4.26 7.81
CA PHE A 51 7.45 3.35 6.70
C PHE A 51 6.32 3.49 5.67
N ASP A 52 6.58 4.23 4.59
CA ASP A 52 5.63 4.50 3.49
C ASP A 52 6.06 3.71 2.26
N ILE A 53 5.21 2.82 1.76
CA ILE A 53 5.42 2.09 0.51
C ILE A 53 4.50 2.68 -0.56
N ARG A 54 5.10 3.06 -1.69
CA ARG A 54 4.35 3.43 -2.89
C ARG A 54 4.70 2.51 -4.03
N ILE A 55 3.71 1.72 -4.42
CA ILE A 55 3.80 0.79 -5.53
C ILE A 55 3.27 1.50 -6.78
N SER A 56 4.12 1.58 -7.80
CA SER A 56 3.75 2.05 -9.14
C SER A 56 3.89 0.90 -10.14
N ARG A 57 3.46 1.13 -11.38
CA ARG A 57 3.56 0.11 -12.44
C ARG A 57 5.01 -0.31 -12.74
N SER A 58 5.96 0.59 -12.52
CA SER A 58 7.37 0.40 -12.90
C SER A 58 8.28 0.22 -11.69
N ASP A 59 7.95 0.86 -10.58
CA ASP A 59 8.86 1.00 -9.44
C ASP A 59 8.13 0.85 -8.10
N ILE A 60 8.83 0.33 -7.10
CA ILE A 60 8.42 0.31 -5.70
C ILE A 60 9.30 1.30 -4.94
N HIS A 61 8.68 2.36 -4.43
CA HIS A 61 9.36 3.35 -3.59
C HIS A 61 9.07 3.06 -2.12
N ILE A 62 10.10 2.76 -1.36
CA ILE A 62 10.01 2.57 0.09
C ILE A 62 10.68 3.76 0.75
N LYS A 63 9.94 4.51 1.55
CA LYS A 63 10.46 5.62 2.34
C LYS A 63 10.43 5.23 3.80
N TYR A 64 11.59 5.32 4.45
CA TYR A 64 11.67 5.09 5.88
C TYR A 64 12.60 6.08 6.59
N THR A 65 12.46 6.17 7.91
CA THR A 65 13.18 7.10 8.79
C THR A 65 14.67 7.21 8.41
N GLY A 66 15.10 8.42 8.03
CA GLY A 66 16.50 8.75 7.74
C GLY A 66 16.73 9.51 6.43
N GLU A 67 15.84 9.36 5.44
CA GLU A 67 15.90 10.15 4.20
C GLU A 67 15.23 11.52 4.40
N ASN A 68 15.97 12.43 5.04
CA ASN A 68 15.60 13.84 5.06
C ASN A 68 15.54 14.38 3.62
N LYS A 69 14.53 15.23 3.36
CA LYS A 69 14.52 16.13 2.20
C LYS A 69 15.72 17.07 2.21
#